data_AF-A0A928E3P9-F1
#
_entry.id   AF-A0A928E3P9-F1
#
_cell.length_a   1.000
_cell.length_b   1.000
_cell.length_c   1.000
_cell.angle_alpha   90.00
_cell.angle_beta   90.00
_cell.angle_gamma   90.00
#
_symmetry.space_group_name_H-M   'P 1'
#
loop_
_entity.id
_entity.type
_entity.pdbx_description
1 polymer ?
#
loop_
_entity_poly.entity_id
_entity_poly.type
_entity_poly.pdbx_seq_one_letter_code
_entity_poly.pdbx_strand_id
1 'polypeptide(L)'
;MKLYHYAPKINTVKKDGIFSISKINRNLKPYIHRAGSDKKEDIIKWLESTFYGRSRSVSCLTETIKFKHNDPVLEKIVKASELFSFDLDELIKDGLVESIWCKDGSDEKGCNEVFYQVTPDEIDFSPLNWHKVDIKNEKLYAVIRHYMIVLKGGIIPPEYIKLEH
;
A
#
# COMPACT_ATOMS: atom_id res chain seq x y z
N MET A 1 3.44 -16.01 2.65
CA MET A 1 2.43 -15.20 3.38
C MET A 1 1.63 -14.35 2.38
N LYS A 2 0.30 -14.45 2.37
CA LYS A 2 -0.55 -13.74 1.40
C LYS A 2 -0.83 -12.30 1.81
N LEU A 3 -0.56 -11.34 0.92
CA LEU A 3 -0.86 -9.92 1.11
C LEU A 3 -1.74 -9.39 -0.03
N TYR A 4 -2.45 -8.30 0.23
CA TYR A 4 -3.49 -7.77 -0.66
C TYR A 4 -3.20 -6.33 -1.10
N HIS A 5 -3.48 -6.03 -2.36
CA HIS A 5 -3.33 -4.70 -2.96
C HIS A 5 -4.58 -4.33 -3.76
N TYR A 6 -5.15 -3.16 -3.46
CA TYR A 6 -6.27 -2.60 -4.23
C TYR A 6 -5.74 -1.64 -5.29
N ALA A 7 -6.00 -1.94 -6.56
CA ALA A 7 -5.71 -1.07 -7.68
C ALA A 7 -7.01 -0.51 -8.29
N PRO A 8 -6.99 0.61 -9.03
CA PRO A 8 -8.18 1.09 -9.75
C PRO A 8 -8.70 0.05 -10.75
N LYS A 9 -10.01 0.03 -11.05
CA LYS A 9 -10.59 -0.88 -12.07
C LYS A 9 -9.90 -0.80 -13.43
N ILE A 10 -9.55 0.40 -13.87
CA ILE A 10 -8.73 0.58 -15.08
C ILE A 10 -7.27 0.54 -14.62
N ASN A 11 -6.63 -0.61 -14.82
CA ASN A 11 -5.23 -0.84 -14.43
C ASN A 11 -4.49 -1.71 -15.45
N THR A 12 -3.17 -1.84 -15.27
CA THR A 12 -2.33 -2.73 -16.07
C THR A 12 -1.66 -3.83 -15.22
N VAL A 13 -2.18 -4.10 -14.02
CA VAL A 13 -1.52 -4.97 -13.02
C VAL A 13 -1.26 -6.37 -13.57
N LYS A 14 -2.22 -6.96 -14.29
CA LYS A 14 -2.06 -8.30 -14.89
C LYS A 14 -1.07 -8.36 -16.04
N LYS A 15 -0.74 -7.23 -16.66
CA LYS A 15 0.17 -7.14 -17.80
C LYS A 15 1.56 -6.72 -17.37
N ASP A 16 1.65 -5.67 -16.56
CA ASP A 16 2.90 -4.97 -16.25
C ASP A 16 3.33 -5.13 -14.79
N GLY A 17 2.44 -5.60 -13.92
CA GLY A 17 2.71 -5.82 -12.49
C GLY A 17 2.24 -4.65 -11.61
N ILE A 18 2.58 -4.71 -10.31
CA ILE A 18 2.27 -3.63 -9.37
C ILE A 18 3.49 -2.71 -9.27
N PHE A 19 3.33 -1.48 -9.75
CA PHE A 19 4.37 -0.46 -9.71
C PHE A 19 4.37 0.33 -8.40
N SER A 20 5.56 0.50 -7.84
CA SER A 20 5.82 1.49 -6.79
C SER A 20 5.67 2.93 -7.31
N ILE A 21 5.70 3.90 -6.39
CA ILE A 21 5.55 5.32 -6.72
C ILE A 21 6.63 5.84 -7.67
N SER A 22 7.86 5.34 -7.56
CA SER A 22 8.96 5.70 -8.46
C SER A 22 8.71 5.26 -9.90
N LYS A 23 8.01 4.13 -10.10
CA LYS A 23 7.81 3.50 -11.42
C LYS A 23 6.53 3.93 -12.14
N ILE A 24 5.53 4.43 -11.43
CA ILE A 24 4.30 4.93 -12.06
C ILE A 24 4.54 6.22 -12.85
N ASN A 25 3.88 6.33 -14.00
CA ASN A 25 3.80 7.56 -14.80
C ASN A 25 2.40 8.19 -14.70
N ARG A 26 1.93 8.34 -13.46
CA ARG A 26 0.64 9.00 -13.15
C ARG A 26 0.88 10.22 -12.27
N ASN A 27 -0.12 11.10 -12.22
CA ASN A 27 -0.05 12.28 -11.39
C ASN A 27 0.04 11.91 -9.90
N LEU A 28 1.00 12.51 -9.20
CA LEU A 28 1.31 12.30 -7.78
C LEU A 28 0.63 13.33 -6.86
N LYS A 29 -0.51 13.90 -7.28
CA LYS A 29 -1.32 14.87 -6.50
C LYS A 29 -1.42 14.59 -4.99
N PRO A 30 -1.62 13.33 -4.53
CA PRO A 30 -1.73 13.05 -3.10
C PRO A 30 -0.51 13.47 -2.26
N TYR A 31 0.67 13.61 -2.87
CA TYR A 31 1.92 13.92 -2.18
C TYR A 31 2.35 15.38 -2.29
N ILE A 32 1.76 16.18 -3.19
CA ILE A 32 2.20 17.55 -3.52
C ILE A 32 2.31 18.42 -2.27
N HIS A 33 1.26 18.43 -1.44
CA HIS A 33 1.23 19.23 -0.23
C HIS A 33 2.31 18.82 0.79
N ARG A 34 2.63 17.53 0.88
CA ARG A 34 3.63 17.02 1.83
C ARG A 34 5.06 17.23 1.32
N ALA A 35 5.26 17.09 0.02
CA ALA A 35 6.55 17.32 -0.63
C ALA A 35 6.85 18.81 -0.84
N GLY A 36 5.83 19.68 -0.75
CA GLY A 36 5.96 21.11 -1.05
C GLY A 36 6.22 21.40 -2.54
N SER A 37 6.00 20.44 -3.43
CA SER A 37 6.31 20.51 -4.85
C SER A 37 5.43 19.54 -5.65
N ASP A 38 5.10 19.90 -6.88
CA ASP A 38 4.39 19.06 -7.85
C ASP A 38 5.33 18.30 -8.80
N LYS A 39 6.65 18.56 -8.69
CA LYS A 39 7.67 17.84 -9.45
C LYS A 39 7.85 16.44 -8.91
N LYS A 40 7.88 15.46 -9.81
CA LYS A 40 8.04 14.04 -9.46
C LYS A 40 9.32 13.82 -8.65
N GLU A 41 10.42 14.45 -9.03
CA GLU A 41 11.73 14.29 -8.39
C GLU A 41 11.71 14.75 -6.93
N ASP A 42 11.04 15.86 -6.64
CA ASP A 42 10.93 16.40 -5.28
C ASP A 42 10.02 15.52 -4.41
N ILE A 43 8.92 15.02 -4.98
CA ILE A 43 8.04 14.04 -4.31
C ILE A 43 8.82 12.75 -3.98
N ILE A 44 9.63 12.26 -4.91
CA ILE A 44 10.46 11.06 -4.70
C ILE A 44 11.50 11.31 -3.61
N LYS A 45 12.17 12.48 -3.61
CA LYS A 45 13.11 12.86 -2.53
C LYS A 45 12.42 12.91 -1.17
N TRP A 46 11.25 13.53 -1.10
CA TRP A 46 10.45 13.57 0.14
C TRP A 46 10.09 12.16 0.61
N LEU A 47 9.62 11.28 -0.28
CA LEU A 47 9.34 9.89 0.06
C LEU A 47 10.58 9.21 0.66
N GLU A 48 11.73 9.29 -0.02
CA GLU A 48 12.99 8.69 0.46
C GLU A 48 13.47 9.29 1.79
N SER A 49 13.10 10.52 2.13
CA SER A 49 13.42 11.11 3.45
C SER A 49 12.62 10.51 4.61
N THR A 50 11.49 9.84 4.33
CA THR A 50 10.66 9.21 5.37
C THR A 50 11.27 7.88 5.83
N PHE A 51 11.71 7.05 4.89
CA PHE A 51 12.59 5.91 5.13
C PHE A 51 13.23 5.45 3.81
N TYR A 52 14.35 4.74 3.92
CA TYR A 52 15.09 4.26 2.75
C TYR A 52 14.25 3.30 1.89
N GLY A 53 14.07 3.64 0.61
CA GLY A 53 13.32 2.82 -0.35
C GLY A 53 11.81 3.05 -0.36
N ARG A 54 11.29 4.03 0.40
CA ARG A 54 9.89 4.44 0.39
C ARG A 54 9.33 4.61 -1.02
N SER A 55 10.04 5.25 -1.93
CA SER A 55 9.55 5.49 -3.29
C SER A 55 9.44 4.21 -4.13
N ARG A 56 10.20 3.17 -3.77
CA ARG A 56 10.19 1.85 -4.38
C ARG A 56 9.26 0.87 -3.67
N SER A 57 8.52 1.33 -2.67
CA SER A 57 7.62 0.48 -1.91
C SER A 57 6.21 0.38 -2.51
N VAL A 58 5.55 -0.74 -2.22
CA VAL A 58 4.13 -0.98 -2.52
C VAL A 58 3.37 -1.14 -1.20
N SER A 59 2.28 -0.38 -1.05
CA SER A 59 1.36 -0.52 0.09
C SER A 59 0.47 -1.75 -0.06
N CYS A 60 0.34 -2.54 1.00
CA CYS A 60 -0.47 -3.76 1.01
C CYS A 60 -1.11 -4.01 2.39
N LEU A 61 -2.17 -4.80 2.39
CA LEU A 61 -2.97 -5.17 3.57
C LEU A 61 -2.82 -6.67 3.86
N THR A 62 -2.99 -7.05 5.11
CA THR A 62 -2.94 -8.45 5.56
C THR A 62 -4.27 -9.19 5.39
N GLU A 63 -5.37 -8.47 5.13
CA GLU A 63 -6.66 -9.05 4.81
C GLU A 63 -7.43 -8.16 3.80
N THR A 64 -8.50 -8.70 3.25
CA THR A 64 -9.41 -7.96 2.36
C THR A 64 -10.27 -6.98 3.17
N ILE A 65 -10.70 -5.90 2.53
CA ILE A 65 -11.64 -4.94 3.11
C ILE A 65 -12.92 -5.68 3.52
N LYS A 66 -13.22 -5.65 4.82
CA LYS A 66 -14.47 -6.15 5.40
C LYS A 66 -15.34 -4.97 5.78
N PHE A 67 -16.51 -4.87 5.18
CA PHE A 67 -17.45 -3.80 5.43
C PHE A 67 -18.85 -4.34 5.73
N LYS A 68 -19.60 -3.64 6.56
CA LYS A 68 -21.03 -3.91 6.81
C LYS A 68 -21.86 -3.07 5.83
N HIS A 69 -23.12 -3.43 5.61
CA HIS A 69 -24.03 -2.76 4.65
C HIS A 69 -24.18 -1.22 4.81
N ASN A 70 -23.73 -0.63 5.92
CA ASN A 70 -23.79 0.82 6.18
C ASN A 70 -22.41 1.51 6.19
N ASP A 71 -21.39 0.95 5.52
CA ASP A 71 -20.08 1.57 5.37
C ASP A 71 -19.86 2.05 3.93
N PRO A 72 -20.36 3.25 3.58
CA PRO A 72 -20.33 3.74 2.20
C PRO A 72 -18.92 4.04 1.70
N VAL A 73 -17.94 4.25 2.60
CA VAL A 73 -16.57 4.57 2.22
C VAL A 73 -15.83 3.31 1.80
N LEU A 74 -15.85 2.27 2.63
CA LEU A 74 -15.23 1.00 2.28
C LEU A 74 -15.92 0.35 1.07
N GLU A 75 -17.25 0.40 1.02
CA GLU A 75 -17.99 -0.11 -0.14
C GLU A 75 -17.60 0.60 -1.43
N LYS A 76 -17.47 1.94 -1.40
CA LYS A 76 -17.02 2.72 -2.56
C LYS A 76 -15.61 2.32 -3.01
N ILE A 77 -14.68 2.10 -2.08
CA ILE A 77 -13.32 1.65 -2.40
C ILE A 77 -13.37 0.30 -3.09
N VAL A 78 -14.07 -0.68 -2.51
CA VAL A 78 -14.20 -2.02 -3.11
C VAL A 78 -14.85 -1.94 -4.50
N LYS A 79 -15.90 -1.15 -4.68
CA LYS A 79 -16.58 -0.98 -5.97
C LYS A 79 -15.74 -0.26 -7.03
N ALA A 80 -14.81 0.60 -6.63
CA ALA A 80 -13.95 1.37 -7.54
C ALA A 80 -12.62 0.66 -7.88
N SER A 81 -12.33 -0.45 -7.21
CA SER A 81 -11.05 -1.14 -7.29
C SER A 81 -11.17 -2.57 -7.78
N GLU A 82 -10.04 -3.09 -8.26
CA GLU A 82 -9.78 -4.52 -8.35
C GLU A 82 -8.84 -4.93 -7.22
N LEU A 83 -9.07 -6.13 -6.68
CA LEU A 83 -8.27 -6.69 -5.61
C LEU A 83 -7.25 -7.68 -6.18
N PHE A 84 -6.00 -7.46 -5.85
CA PHE A 84 -4.90 -8.35 -6.18
C PHE A 84 -4.27 -8.92 -4.92
N SER A 85 -3.69 -10.10 -5.03
CA SER A 85 -2.87 -10.68 -3.99
C SER A 85 -1.55 -11.22 -4.53
N PHE A 86 -0.59 -11.39 -3.63
CA PHE A 86 0.70 -12.00 -3.91
C PHE A 86 1.21 -12.71 -2.65
N ASP A 87 2.13 -13.67 -2.82
CA ASP A 87 2.82 -14.31 -1.71
C ASP A 87 4.14 -13.60 -1.41
N LEU A 88 4.23 -12.97 -0.23
CA LEU A 88 5.43 -12.27 0.20
C LEU A 88 6.65 -13.20 0.36
N ASP A 89 6.44 -14.46 0.76
CA ASP A 89 7.55 -15.39 1.00
C ASP A 89 8.22 -15.77 -0.33
N GLU A 90 7.42 -15.91 -1.40
CA GLU A 90 7.94 -16.11 -2.76
C GLU A 90 8.77 -14.89 -3.21
N LEU A 91 8.28 -13.67 -2.97
CA LEU A 91 9.03 -12.45 -3.31
C LEU A 91 10.34 -12.32 -2.53
N ILE A 92 10.34 -12.70 -1.25
CA ILE A 92 11.54 -12.70 -0.40
C ILE A 92 12.53 -13.76 -0.90
N LYS A 93 12.05 -14.99 -1.13
CA LYS A 93 12.86 -16.12 -1.60
C LYS A 93 13.57 -15.79 -2.91
N ASP A 94 12.88 -15.12 -3.83
CA ASP A 94 13.42 -14.73 -5.13
C ASP A 94 14.22 -13.41 -5.06
N GLY A 95 14.41 -12.85 -3.86
CA GLY A 95 15.28 -11.72 -3.59
C GLY A 95 14.75 -10.38 -4.11
N LEU A 96 13.44 -10.25 -4.31
CA LEU A 96 12.78 -9.04 -4.81
C LEU A 96 12.56 -7.99 -3.71
N VAL A 97 12.43 -8.42 -2.46
CA VAL A 97 12.18 -7.57 -1.28
C VAL A 97 13.49 -7.09 -0.65
N GLU A 98 13.61 -5.79 -0.38
CA GLU A 98 14.74 -5.18 0.33
C GLU A 98 14.45 -5.01 1.83
N SER A 99 13.26 -4.52 2.16
CA SER A 99 12.82 -4.31 3.54
C SER A 99 11.30 -4.22 3.61
N ILE A 100 10.76 -4.36 4.81
CA ILE A 100 9.33 -4.29 5.09
C ILE A 100 9.14 -3.23 6.17
N TRP A 101 8.20 -2.32 5.94
CA TRP A 101 7.86 -1.28 6.90
C TRP A 101 6.39 -1.33 7.22
N CYS A 102 6.06 -1.31 8.50
CA CYS A 102 4.69 -1.20 8.96
C CYS A 102 4.36 0.28 9.18
N LYS A 103 3.14 0.67 8.80
CA LYS A 103 2.48 1.80 9.43
C LYS A 103 1.24 1.30 10.12
N ASP A 104 1.21 1.55 11.41
CA ASP A 104 0.03 1.35 12.22
C ASP A 104 -0.68 2.69 12.39
N GLY A 105 -1.66 2.95 11.52
CA GLY A 105 -2.55 4.10 11.64
C GLY A 105 -3.70 3.89 12.62
N SER A 106 -3.71 2.77 13.35
CA SER A 106 -4.83 2.33 14.18
C SER A 106 -4.88 3.03 15.53
N ASP A 107 -4.05 4.02 15.83
CA ASP A 107 -4.12 4.81 17.05
C ASP A 107 -4.82 6.17 16.81
N GLU A 108 -5.04 6.95 17.87
CA GLU A 108 -5.66 8.28 17.78
C GLU A 108 -4.82 9.30 16.99
N LYS A 109 -3.57 8.94 16.65
CA LYS A 109 -2.61 9.76 15.88
C LYS A 109 -2.41 9.26 14.46
N GLY A 110 -3.25 8.34 13.97
CA GLY A 110 -3.04 7.60 12.71
C GLY A 110 -2.77 8.43 11.45
N CYS A 111 -3.19 9.70 11.45
CA CYS A 111 -2.89 10.66 10.39
C CYS A 111 -1.39 10.98 10.23
N ASN A 112 -0.57 10.77 11.26
CA ASN A 112 0.87 10.96 11.21
C ASN A 112 1.55 9.79 10.49
N GLU A 113 2.49 10.11 9.60
CA GLU A 113 3.28 9.13 8.84
C GLU A 113 4.43 8.57 9.68
N VAL A 114 4.09 7.80 10.72
CA VAL A 114 5.08 7.04 11.48
C VAL A 114 5.19 5.64 10.89
N PHE A 115 6.39 5.29 10.44
CA PHE A 115 6.73 3.98 9.92
C PHE A 115 7.82 3.37 10.78
N TYR A 116 7.74 2.08 11.00
CA TYR A 116 8.79 1.31 11.64
C TYR A 116 9.09 0.08 10.81
N GLN A 117 10.36 -0.27 10.75
CA GLN A 117 10.81 -1.44 10.01
C GLN A 117 10.40 -2.70 10.78
N VAL A 118 10.00 -3.72 10.04
CA VAL A 118 9.63 -5.04 10.56
C VAL A 118 10.29 -6.13 9.73
N THR A 119 10.47 -7.29 10.34
CA THR A 119 10.83 -8.55 9.69
C THR A 119 9.56 -9.27 9.19
N PRO A 120 9.70 -10.28 8.32
CA PRO A 120 8.55 -11.05 7.84
C PRO A 120 7.73 -11.68 8.98
N ASP A 121 8.39 -12.21 10.02
CA ASP A 121 7.74 -12.85 11.16
C ASP A 121 7.01 -11.86 12.09
N GLU A 122 7.29 -10.56 11.97
CA GLU A 122 6.64 -9.48 12.74
C GLU A 122 5.40 -8.91 12.04
N ILE A 123 5.03 -9.42 10.86
CA ILE A 123 3.80 -9.01 10.18
C ILE A 123 2.59 -9.53 10.98
N ASP A 124 1.83 -8.61 11.56
CA ASP A 124 0.62 -8.89 12.30
C ASP A 124 -0.61 -9.07 11.37
N PHE A 125 -1.12 -10.31 11.34
CA PHE A 125 -2.33 -10.75 10.63
C PHE A 125 -3.60 -10.68 11.49
N SER A 126 -3.54 -10.09 12.69
CA SER A 126 -4.75 -9.81 13.46
C SER A 126 -5.73 -8.92 12.67
N PRO A 127 -7.05 -9.02 12.91
CA PRO A 127 -8.05 -8.28 12.17
C PRO A 127 -7.79 -6.77 12.16
N LEU A 128 -7.93 -6.15 10.99
CA LEU A 128 -7.79 -4.72 10.79
C LEU A 128 -9.02 -3.97 11.32
N ASN A 129 -8.79 -2.77 11.83
CA ASN A 129 -9.81 -1.94 12.46
C ASN A 129 -10.66 -1.16 11.43
N TRP A 130 -11.39 -1.89 10.58
CA TRP A 130 -12.18 -1.34 9.47
C TRP A 130 -13.12 -0.20 9.86
N HIS A 131 -13.68 -0.25 11.06
CA HIS A 131 -14.57 0.79 11.62
C HIS A 131 -13.93 2.19 11.74
N LYS A 132 -12.60 2.31 11.62
CA LYS A 132 -11.89 3.60 11.63
C LYS A 132 -11.91 4.30 10.28
N VAL A 133 -12.18 3.57 9.19
CA VAL A 133 -12.35 4.17 7.87
C VAL A 133 -13.75 4.75 7.81
N ASP A 134 -13.85 6.07 7.91
CA ASP A 134 -15.12 6.79 7.86
C ASP A 134 -15.05 7.95 6.87
N ILE A 135 -16.18 8.64 6.71
CA ILE A 135 -16.32 9.80 5.81
C ILE A 135 -15.40 10.95 6.23
N LYS A 136 -15.01 11.04 7.50
CA LYS A 136 -14.09 12.09 7.99
C LYS A 136 -12.64 11.77 7.64
N ASN A 137 -12.31 10.48 7.57
CA ASN A 137 -10.96 9.95 7.40
C ASN A 137 -10.84 9.14 6.10
N GLU A 138 -11.45 9.57 4.99
CA GLU A 138 -11.62 8.87 3.69
C GLU A 138 -10.37 8.19 3.07
N LYS A 139 -9.22 8.30 3.71
CA LYS A 139 -7.94 7.72 3.35
C LYS A 139 -7.74 6.39 4.09
N LEU A 140 -8.09 5.29 3.42
CA LEU A 140 -7.86 3.90 3.88
C LEU A 140 -6.50 3.71 4.59
N TYR A 141 -5.40 4.01 3.90
CA TYR A 141 -4.04 3.83 4.42
C TYR A 141 -3.63 4.88 5.48
N ALA A 142 -4.45 5.89 5.75
CA ALA A 142 -4.20 6.80 6.87
C ALA A 142 -4.54 6.15 8.20
N VAL A 143 -5.61 5.34 8.29
CA VAL A 143 -6.15 4.86 9.57
C VAL A 143 -6.10 3.34 9.76
N ILE A 144 -5.72 2.61 8.72
CA ILE A 144 -5.57 1.15 8.76
C ILE A 144 -4.09 0.77 8.79
N ARG A 145 -3.77 -0.23 9.62
CA ARG A 145 -2.47 -0.89 9.60
C ARG A 145 -2.20 -1.49 8.21
N HIS A 146 -1.07 -1.12 7.64
CA HIS A 146 -0.66 -1.61 6.33
C HIS A 146 0.87 -1.71 6.27
N TYR A 147 1.34 -2.48 5.31
CA TYR A 147 2.76 -2.74 5.13
C TYR A 147 3.23 -2.15 3.80
N MET A 148 4.43 -1.59 3.83
CA MET A 148 5.14 -1.07 2.67
C MET A 148 6.25 -2.07 2.34
N ILE A 149 6.08 -2.82 1.25
CA ILE A 149 7.08 -3.76 0.78
C ILE A 149 8.05 -3.00 -0.11
N VAL A 150 9.29 -2.77 0.34
CA VAL A 150 10.33 -2.09 -0.45
C VAL A 150 10.92 -3.10 -1.43
N LEU A 151 10.91 -2.76 -2.72
CA LEU A 151 11.29 -3.68 -3.80
C LEU A 151 12.58 -3.20 -4.49
N LYS A 152 13.52 -4.10 -4.79
CA LYS A 152 14.78 -3.76 -5.51
C LYS A 152 14.52 -3.05 -6.82
N GLY A 153 13.55 -3.57 -7.59
CA GLY A 153 13.16 -3.01 -8.89
C GLY A 153 12.02 -1.99 -8.80
N GLY A 154 11.41 -1.79 -7.63
CA GLY A 154 10.20 -0.97 -7.48
C GLY A 154 8.96 -1.54 -8.18
N ILE A 155 8.94 -2.85 -8.48
CA ILE A 155 7.86 -3.54 -9.21
C ILE A 155 7.65 -4.93 -8.59
N ILE A 156 6.40 -5.32 -8.38
CA ILE A 156 6.02 -6.73 -8.19
C ILE A 156 5.65 -7.27 -9.58
N PRO A 157 6.39 -8.24 -10.14
CA PRO A 157 6.12 -8.74 -11.48
C PRO A 157 4.75 -9.45 -11.60
N PRO A 158 4.10 -9.41 -12.78
CA PRO A 158 2.78 -10.02 -13.02
C PRO A 158 2.65 -11.49 -12.59
N GLU A 159 3.71 -12.27 -12.76
CA GLU A 159 3.74 -13.71 -12.48
C GLU A 159 3.51 -14.07 -11.00
N TYR A 160 3.78 -13.12 -10.09
CA TYR A 160 3.52 -13.29 -8.65
C TYR A 160 2.11 -12.84 -8.25
N ILE A 161 1.30 -12.30 -9.18
CA ILE A 161 0.08 -11.57 -8.86
C ILE A 161 -1.18 -12.36 -9.25
N LYS A 162 -2.04 -12.60 -8.26
CA LYS A 162 -3.36 -13.22 -8.43
C LYS A 162 -4.46 -12.15 -8.37
N LEU A 163 -5.47 -12.29 -9.23
CA LEU A 163 -6.68 -11.46 -9.15
C LEU A 163 -7.62 -12.18 -8.18
N GLU A 164 -8.19 -11.45 -7.23
CA GLU A 164 -9.14 -11.97 -6.27
C GLU A 164 -10.57 -11.56 -6.66
N HIS A 165 -11.55 -12.40 -6.32
CA HIS A 165 -12.97 -12.20 -6.59
C HIS A 165 -13.77 -12.17 -5.29
#